data_AF-A0A495ECF2-F1
#
_entry.id   AF-A0A495ECF2-F1
#
_cell.length_a   1.000
_cell.length_b   1.000
_cell.length_c   1.000
_cell.angle_alpha   90.00
_cell.angle_beta   90.00
_cell.angle_gamma   90.00
#
_symmetry.space_group_name_H-M   'P 1'
#
loop_
_entity.id
_entity.type
_entity.pdbx_description
1 polymer ?
#
loop_
_entity_poly.entity_id
_entity_poly.type
_entity_poly.pdbx_seq_one_letter_code
_entity_poly.pdbx_strand_id
1 'polypeptide(L)'
;MKIITWNCNGALRKKFENLTDFNADIHIIQECENPAETKHKEYNEWAENYLWIGDTKNKGIGIFAKKNIGLKRLNWSDNFKDHKVKHFLPCSVNGDFDLLAVWNHSNKSPTFGYIGQLWKYLQVNKPNLNKSLIIGDFNSNKIWDKWDRWWNHSDVVAELNEIGIESLYHKYWKEEQGTETRPTFFLHRKLEKPYHIDYVFGSKAFINGLKKMEFGKVSDWLKVSDHISIICEFETE
;
A
#
# COMPACT_ATOMS: atom_id res chain seq x y z
N MET A 1 -2.76 -9.61 14.37
CA MET A 1 -2.14 -9.73 13.04
C MET A 1 -1.23 -8.54 12.83
N LYS A 2 0.01 -8.74 12.38
CA LYS A 2 0.97 -7.67 12.08
C LYS A 2 1.17 -7.55 10.58
N ILE A 3 0.93 -6.35 10.04
CA ILE A 3 1.07 -6.05 8.61
C ILE A 3 2.11 -4.94 8.44
N ILE A 4 3.01 -5.11 7.47
CA ILE A 4 3.98 -4.09 7.07
C ILE A 4 3.72 -3.69 5.63
N THR A 5 3.77 -2.39 5.34
CA THR A 5 3.88 -1.88 3.97
C THR A 5 5.13 -1.04 3.79
N TRP A 6 5.76 -1.16 2.64
CA TRP A 6 6.95 -0.40 2.30
C TRP A 6 7.19 -0.37 0.80
N ASN A 7 7.36 0.82 0.22
CA ASN A 7 7.92 0.94 -1.12
C ASN A 7 9.43 0.72 -1.03
N CYS A 8 9.89 -0.41 -1.56
CA CYS A 8 11.29 -0.79 -1.41
C CYS A 8 12.23 -0.01 -2.32
N ASN A 9 11.74 0.71 -3.33
CA ASN A 9 12.56 1.35 -4.36
C ASN A 9 13.51 0.35 -5.06
N GLY A 10 12.93 -0.75 -5.58
CA GLY A 10 13.62 -1.78 -6.38
C GLY A 10 14.50 -2.75 -5.59
N ALA A 11 14.86 -3.88 -6.18
CA ALA A 11 15.87 -4.82 -5.65
C ALA A 11 15.62 -5.30 -4.20
N LEU A 12 14.37 -5.69 -3.90
CA LEU A 12 13.95 -6.25 -2.62
C LEU A 12 14.79 -7.46 -2.21
N ARG A 13 15.28 -8.29 -3.15
CA ARG A 13 16.16 -9.43 -2.82
C ARG A 13 17.42 -9.05 -2.06
N LYS A 14 17.85 -7.79 -2.12
CA LYS A 14 19.02 -7.27 -1.38
C LYS A 14 18.66 -6.64 -0.03
N LYS A 15 17.37 -6.57 0.30
CA LYS A 15 16.83 -5.73 1.36
C LYS A 15 15.77 -6.42 2.23
N PHE A 16 15.25 -7.57 1.81
CA PHE A 16 14.17 -8.28 2.51
C PHE A 16 14.52 -8.62 3.96
N GLU A 17 15.79 -8.81 4.29
CA GLU A 17 16.24 -9.06 5.67
C GLU A 17 15.85 -7.94 6.64
N ASN A 18 15.77 -6.68 6.17
CA ASN A 18 15.30 -5.55 6.98
C ASN A 18 13.83 -5.71 7.43
N LEU A 19 13.05 -6.57 6.76
CA LEU A 19 11.66 -6.86 7.12
C LEU A 19 11.56 -8.02 8.13
N THR A 20 12.55 -8.92 8.17
CA THR A 20 12.53 -10.14 8.99
C THR A 20 12.42 -9.83 10.49
N ASP A 21 13.13 -8.80 10.95
CA ASP A 21 13.19 -8.42 12.38
C ASP A 21 11.82 -8.04 12.98
N PHE A 22 10.85 -7.67 12.14
CA PHE A 22 9.53 -7.29 12.60
C PHE A 22 8.61 -8.49 12.88
N ASN A 23 8.96 -9.67 12.36
CA ASN A 23 8.16 -10.90 12.41
C ASN A 23 6.70 -10.66 11.97
N ALA A 24 6.50 -9.85 10.94
CA ALA A 24 5.18 -9.52 10.44
C ALA A 24 4.52 -10.72 9.76
N ASP A 25 3.20 -10.78 9.86
CA ASP A 25 2.38 -11.83 9.28
C ASP A 25 2.24 -11.63 7.77
N ILE A 26 2.09 -10.37 7.34
CA ILE A 26 1.93 -9.98 5.93
C ILE A 26 2.82 -8.77 5.63
N HIS A 27 3.49 -8.80 4.49
CA HIS A 27 4.29 -7.71 3.94
C HIS A 27 3.73 -7.28 2.58
N ILE A 28 3.49 -5.99 2.41
CA ILE A 28 2.93 -5.39 1.19
C ILE A 28 4.00 -4.46 0.62
N ILE A 29 4.70 -4.92 -0.42
CA ILE A 29 5.92 -4.27 -0.87
C ILE A 29 5.73 -3.72 -2.28
N GLN A 30 5.82 -2.40 -2.42
CA GLN A 30 5.81 -1.72 -3.71
C GLN A 30 7.22 -1.67 -4.30
N GLU A 31 7.29 -1.53 -5.62
CA GLU A 31 8.50 -1.53 -6.43
C GLU A 31 9.40 -2.77 -6.31
N CYS A 32 8.87 -3.91 -5.88
CA CYS A 32 9.64 -5.15 -5.75
C CYS A 32 9.71 -5.95 -7.06
N GLU A 33 10.81 -6.69 -7.24
CA GLU A 33 10.93 -7.69 -8.30
C GLU A 33 10.04 -8.92 -8.07
N ASN A 34 9.67 -9.59 -9.17
CA ASN A 34 8.94 -10.85 -9.16
C ASN A 34 9.81 -11.98 -8.55
N PRO A 35 9.39 -12.59 -7.42
CA PRO A 35 10.11 -13.72 -6.81
C PRO A 35 10.31 -14.92 -7.74
N ALA A 36 9.36 -15.18 -8.66
CA ALA A 36 9.49 -16.31 -9.59
C ALA A 36 10.64 -16.13 -10.61
N GLU A 37 11.14 -14.92 -10.81
CA GLU A 37 12.08 -14.59 -11.89
C GLU A 37 13.49 -14.24 -11.41
N THR A 38 13.78 -14.48 -10.13
CA THR A 38 15.11 -14.28 -9.53
C THR A 38 15.77 -15.61 -9.17
N LYS A 39 17.10 -15.61 -9.20
CA LYS A 39 17.95 -16.76 -8.82
C LYS A 39 18.40 -16.72 -7.35
N HIS A 40 17.91 -15.75 -6.57
CA HIS A 40 18.31 -15.54 -5.18
C HIS A 40 17.54 -16.49 -4.27
N LYS A 41 18.21 -17.51 -3.72
CA LYS A 41 17.55 -18.61 -2.99
C LYS A 41 16.86 -18.13 -1.71
N GLU A 42 17.57 -17.37 -0.90
CA GLU A 42 17.09 -16.90 0.41
C GLU A 42 15.88 -15.98 0.25
N TYR A 43 15.87 -15.12 -0.77
CA TYR A 43 14.71 -14.30 -1.10
C TYR A 43 13.53 -15.15 -1.59
N ASN A 44 13.77 -16.19 -2.41
CA ASN A 44 12.71 -17.08 -2.87
C ASN A 44 12.10 -17.90 -1.72
N GLU A 45 12.92 -18.33 -0.76
CA GLU A 45 12.47 -19.02 0.45
C GLU A 45 11.68 -18.07 1.37
N TRP A 46 12.15 -16.84 1.55
CA TRP A 46 11.42 -15.80 2.28
C TRP A 46 10.08 -15.45 1.61
N ALA A 47 10.06 -15.40 0.28
CA ALA A 47 8.91 -15.10 -0.55
C ALA A 47 8.12 -16.35 -0.97
N GLU A 48 8.16 -17.46 -0.24
CA GLU A 48 7.51 -18.71 -0.66
C GLU A 48 5.99 -18.59 -0.81
N ASN A 49 5.34 -17.81 0.06
CA ASN A 49 3.89 -17.54 0.00
C ASN A 49 3.66 -16.08 -0.40
N TYR A 50 3.33 -15.87 -1.68
CA TYR A 50 3.19 -14.52 -2.23
C TYR A 50 2.17 -14.43 -3.36
N LEU A 51 1.71 -13.20 -3.59
CA LEU A 51 1.05 -12.74 -4.81
C LEU A 51 1.84 -11.57 -5.37
N TRP A 52 1.93 -11.46 -6.70
CA TRP A 52 2.67 -10.36 -7.34
C TRP A 52 2.02 -9.92 -8.66
N ILE A 53 2.13 -8.63 -8.97
CA ILE A 53 1.82 -8.06 -10.28
C ILE A 53 2.78 -6.92 -10.61
N GLY A 54 3.21 -6.80 -11.85
CA GLY A 54 4.04 -5.70 -12.32
C GLY A 54 4.23 -5.73 -13.83
N ASP A 55 4.65 -4.59 -14.38
CA ASP A 55 4.91 -4.44 -15.82
C ASP A 55 6.22 -5.10 -16.26
N THR A 56 7.17 -5.25 -15.35
CA THR A 56 8.44 -5.93 -15.61
C THR A 56 8.80 -6.81 -14.43
N LYS A 57 9.60 -7.86 -14.66
CA LYS A 57 10.11 -8.73 -13.61
C LYS A 57 10.86 -8.01 -12.49
N ASN A 58 11.34 -6.78 -12.73
CA ASN A 58 12.14 -6.03 -11.77
C ASN A 58 11.31 -5.06 -10.91
N LYS A 59 10.06 -4.77 -11.27
CA LYS A 59 9.29 -3.69 -10.63
C LYS A 59 7.79 -3.96 -10.69
N GLY A 60 7.20 -4.16 -9.51
CA GLY A 60 5.78 -4.39 -9.32
C GLY A 60 5.37 -4.23 -7.87
N ILE A 61 4.23 -4.78 -7.51
CA ILE A 61 3.72 -4.84 -6.14
C ILE A 61 3.54 -6.29 -5.73
N GLY A 62 4.01 -6.62 -4.53
CA GLY A 62 3.96 -7.96 -3.95
C GLY A 62 3.24 -7.96 -2.60
N ILE A 63 2.46 -9.00 -2.35
CA ILE A 63 1.89 -9.35 -1.05
C ILE A 63 2.57 -10.65 -0.64
N PHE A 64 3.35 -10.63 0.43
CA PHE A 64 4.08 -11.77 0.97
C PHE A 64 3.54 -12.10 2.34
N ALA A 65 3.35 -13.37 2.67
CA ALA A 65 2.80 -13.76 3.97
C ALA A 65 3.51 -14.97 4.55
N LYS A 66 3.31 -15.20 5.86
CA LYS A 66 3.72 -16.46 6.49
C LYS A 66 3.00 -17.65 5.84
N LYS A 67 3.61 -18.82 5.84
CA LYS A 67 3.09 -20.04 5.16
C LYS A 67 1.67 -20.43 5.60
N ASN A 68 1.30 -20.15 6.85
CA ASN A 68 0.00 -20.49 7.41
C ASN A 68 -1.11 -19.49 7.06
N ILE A 69 -0.81 -18.42 6.31
CA ILE A 69 -1.78 -17.41 5.89
C ILE A 69 -2.21 -17.70 4.45
N GLY A 70 -3.50 -17.94 4.26
CA GLY A 70 -4.08 -18.15 2.94
C GLY A 70 -4.15 -16.83 2.18
N LEU A 71 -3.49 -16.77 1.01
CA LEU A 71 -3.63 -15.66 0.06
C LEU A 71 -4.37 -16.14 -1.18
N LYS A 72 -5.54 -15.56 -1.45
CA LYS A 72 -6.32 -15.84 -2.67
C LYS A 72 -6.47 -14.58 -3.49
N ARG A 73 -5.81 -14.51 -4.64
CA ARG A 73 -5.98 -13.39 -5.59
C ARG A 73 -7.45 -13.26 -5.99
N LEU A 74 -7.95 -12.03 -5.99
CA LEU A 74 -9.29 -11.69 -6.44
C LEU A 74 -9.25 -11.15 -7.87
N ASN A 75 -10.29 -11.44 -8.65
CA ASN A 75 -10.40 -11.01 -10.05
C ASN A 75 -11.26 -9.73 -10.15
N TRP A 76 -10.87 -8.69 -9.44
CA TRP A 76 -11.53 -7.37 -9.57
C TRP A 76 -11.15 -6.73 -10.90
N SER A 77 -12.07 -5.97 -11.50
CA SER A 77 -11.83 -5.34 -12.80
C SER A 77 -10.78 -4.24 -12.66
N ASP A 78 -9.75 -4.26 -13.49
CA ASP A 78 -8.80 -3.15 -13.66
C ASP A 78 -9.17 -2.26 -14.85
N ASN A 79 -10.36 -2.43 -15.42
CA ASN A 79 -10.84 -1.71 -16.58
C ASN A 79 -11.94 -0.70 -16.20
N PHE A 80 -11.65 0.59 -16.37
CA PHE A 80 -12.60 1.67 -16.20
C PHE A 80 -12.93 2.27 -17.57
N LYS A 81 -14.16 2.02 -18.05
CA LYS A 81 -14.58 2.35 -19.42
C LYS A 81 -13.64 1.69 -20.45
N ASP A 82 -12.92 2.48 -21.22
CA ASP A 82 -11.94 2.10 -22.24
C ASP A 82 -10.48 2.18 -21.74
N HIS A 83 -10.27 2.43 -20.44
CA HIS A 83 -8.95 2.63 -19.86
C HIS A 83 -8.61 1.58 -18.79
N LYS A 84 -7.50 0.87 -19.02
CA LYS A 84 -6.93 -0.07 -18.05
C LYS A 84 -6.06 0.66 -17.03
N VAL A 85 -6.42 0.56 -15.75
CA VAL A 85 -5.57 0.98 -14.63
C VAL A 85 -4.64 -0.17 -14.23
N LYS A 86 -3.56 0.15 -13.50
CA LYS A 86 -2.49 -0.82 -13.22
C LYS A 86 -1.99 -0.70 -11.78
N HIS A 87 -1.38 -1.78 -11.32
CA HIS A 87 -0.74 -1.93 -10.00
C HIS A 87 -1.72 -1.86 -8.81
N PHE A 88 -2.88 -2.45 -9.01
CA PHE A 88 -3.84 -2.82 -7.97
C PHE A 88 -3.83 -4.35 -7.82
N LEU A 89 -3.52 -4.85 -6.64
CA LEU A 89 -3.44 -6.28 -6.36
C LEU A 89 -4.41 -6.64 -5.23
N PRO A 90 -5.66 -6.99 -5.56
CA PRO A 90 -6.64 -7.44 -4.56
C PRO A 90 -6.46 -8.92 -4.25
N CYS A 91 -6.53 -9.26 -2.97
CA CYS A 91 -6.59 -10.64 -2.51
C CYS A 91 -7.48 -10.79 -1.27
N SER A 92 -8.11 -11.95 -1.13
CA SER A 92 -8.71 -12.36 0.13
C SER A 92 -7.64 -12.99 1.01
N VAL A 93 -7.57 -12.56 2.26
CA VAL A 93 -6.65 -13.08 3.29
C VAL A 93 -7.44 -14.01 4.19
N ASN A 94 -7.04 -15.29 4.24
CA ASN A 94 -7.70 -16.39 4.96
C ASN A 94 -9.18 -16.63 4.63
N GLY A 95 -9.76 -15.90 3.67
CA GLY A 95 -11.22 -15.84 3.50
C GLY A 95 -11.92 -14.90 4.49
N ASP A 96 -11.15 -14.21 5.35
CA ASP A 96 -11.66 -13.40 6.47
C ASP A 96 -11.90 -11.93 6.09
N PHE A 97 -11.05 -11.38 5.23
CA PHE A 97 -11.11 -9.99 4.76
C PHE A 97 -10.42 -9.83 3.41
N ASP A 98 -10.72 -8.73 2.72
CA ASP A 98 -10.09 -8.38 1.46
C ASP A 98 -8.98 -7.34 1.65
N LEU A 99 -7.84 -7.56 1.02
CA LEU A 99 -6.70 -6.66 1.00
C LEU A 99 -6.48 -6.16 -0.42
N LEU A 100 -6.52 -4.85 -0.61
CA LEU A 100 -6.14 -4.18 -1.85
C LEU A 100 -4.76 -3.54 -1.67
N ALA A 101 -3.74 -4.15 -2.26
CA ALA A 101 -2.42 -3.55 -2.33
C ALA A 101 -2.36 -2.53 -3.48
N VAL A 102 -1.84 -1.33 -3.21
CA VAL A 102 -1.83 -0.18 -4.13
C VAL A 102 -0.40 0.30 -4.40
N TRP A 103 -0.10 0.56 -5.66
CA TRP A 103 1.06 1.37 -6.07
C TRP A 103 0.66 2.32 -7.21
N ASN A 104 0.23 3.51 -6.84
CA ASN A 104 -0.18 4.54 -7.79
C ASN A 104 1.04 5.10 -8.52
N HIS A 105 0.98 5.10 -9.84
CA HIS A 105 2.01 5.67 -10.70
C HIS A 105 1.38 6.47 -11.84
N SER A 106 2.17 7.30 -12.52
CA SER A 106 1.72 7.98 -13.73
C SER A 106 1.53 6.98 -14.88
N ASN A 107 0.31 6.46 -15.07
CA ASN A 107 -0.03 5.50 -16.14
C ASN A 107 -0.26 6.21 -17.50
N LYS A 108 0.68 7.07 -17.92
CA LYS A 108 0.64 7.84 -19.19
C LYS A 108 -0.68 8.58 -19.49
N SER A 109 -1.49 8.85 -18.46
CA SER A 109 -2.70 9.67 -18.58
C SER A 109 -2.32 11.12 -18.26
N PRO A 110 -2.42 12.06 -19.22
CA PRO A 110 -2.10 13.46 -18.97
C PRO A 110 -3.04 14.07 -17.93
N THR A 111 -4.29 13.57 -17.86
CA THR A 111 -5.29 14.05 -16.92
C THR A 111 -5.29 13.24 -15.62
N PHE A 112 -5.34 11.90 -15.64
CA PHE A 112 -5.51 11.07 -14.44
C PHE A 112 -4.21 10.36 -13.99
N GLY A 113 -3.17 11.12 -13.68
CA GLY A 113 -1.95 10.57 -13.08
C GLY A 113 -2.14 10.20 -11.61
N TYR A 114 -1.36 9.23 -11.12
CA TYR A 114 -1.23 8.90 -9.69
C TYR A 114 -2.59 8.60 -9.02
N ILE A 115 -3.08 9.49 -8.14
CA ILE A 115 -4.34 9.31 -7.41
C ILE A 115 -5.57 9.13 -8.31
N GLY A 116 -5.55 9.69 -9.52
CA GLY A 116 -6.62 9.49 -10.49
C GLY A 116 -6.77 8.05 -10.96
N GLN A 117 -5.71 7.23 -10.87
CA GLN A 117 -5.79 5.79 -11.13
C GLN A 117 -6.56 5.07 -10.03
N LEU A 118 -6.31 5.40 -8.76
CA LEU A 118 -7.07 4.85 -7.64
C LEU A 118 -8.53 5.30 -7.71
N TRP A 119 -8.79 6.57 -7.99
CA TRP A 119 -10.17 7.05 -8.19
C TRP A 119 -10.91 6.23 -9.25
N LYS A 120 -10.31 6.02 -10.44
CA LYS A 120 -10.89 5.17 -11.50
C LYS A 120 -11.12 3.72 -11.05
N TYR A 121 -10.16 3.14 -10.32
CA TYR A 121 -10.28 1.79 -9.81
C TYR A 121 -11.46 1.64 -8.84
N LEU A 122 -11.64 2.63 -7.96
CA LEU A 122 -12.76 2.67 -7.03
C LEU A 122 -14.10 2.76 -7.75
N GLN A 123 -14.22 3.53 -8.83
CA GLN A 123 -15.50 3.64 -9.55
C GLN A 123 -16.07 2.29 -10.05
N VAL A 124 -15.21 1.29 -10.27
CA VAL A 124 -15.62 -0.04 -10.74
C VAL A 124 -15.72 -1.04 -9.58
N ASN A 125 -14.94 -0.86 -8.52
CA ASN A 125 -14.75 -1.87 -7.48
C ASN A 125 -15.20 -1.44 -6.08
N LYS A 126 -15.74 -0.22 -5.90
CA LYS A 126 -16.28 0.27 -4.62
C LYS A 126 -17.23 -0.74 -3.94
N PRO A 127 -18.14 -1.42 -4.66
CA PRO A 127 -19.02 -2.43 -4.04
C PRO A 127 -18.31 -3.67 -3.48
N ASN A 128 -17.06 -3.94 -3.91
CA ASN A 128 -16.28 -5.06 -3.39
C ASN A 128 -15.62 -4.72 -2.04
N LEU A 129 -15.50 -3.44 -1.70
CA LEU A 129 -14.79 -2.96 -0.51
C LEU A 129 -15.69 -3.03 0.73
N ASN A 130 -15.79 -4.21 1.33
CA ASN A 130 -16.54 -4.47 2.55
C ASN A 130 -15.62 -4.49 3.78
N LYS A 131 -15.41 -5.66 4.41
CA LYS A 131 -14.37 -5.85 5.42
C LYS A 131 -13.02 -5.88 4.71
N SER A 132 -12.45 -4.69 4.52
CA SER A 132 -11.27 -4.52 3.68
C SER A 132 -10.18 -3.63 4.28
N LEU A 133 -8.96 -3.85 3.81
CA LEU A 133 -7.80 -2.99 3.95
C LEU A 133 -7.34 -2.52 2.56
N ILE A 134 -6.97 -1.25 2.42
CA ILE A 134 -6.35 -0.68 1.22
C ILE A 134 -5.00 -0.10 1.63
N ILE A 135 -3.91 -0.64 1.10
CA ILE A 135 -2.57 -0.40 1.65
C ILE A 135 -1.55 -0.19 0.54
N GLY A 136 -0.73 0.85 0.68
CA GLY A 136 0.49 1.00 -0.12
C GLY A 136 0.83 2.44 -0.44
N ASP A 137 1.57 2.62 -1.54
CA ASP A 137 2.04 3.93 -2.01
C ASP A 137 0.97 4.56 -2.91
N PHE A 138 0.36 5.63 -2.42
CA PHE A 138 -0.69 6.35 -3.13
C PHE A 138 -0.13 7.46 -4.03
N ASN A 139 1.16 7.80 -3.90
CA ASN A 139 1.83 8.92 -4.57
C ASN A 139 0.97 10.20 -4.57
N SER A 140 0.37 10.51 -3.42
CA SER A 140 -0.64 11.55 -3.30
C SER A 140 -0.77 12.00 -1.85
N ASN A 141 -1.17 13.25 -1.65
CA ASN A 141 -1.47 13.84 -0.36
C ASN A 141 -2.39 15.05 -0.61
N LYS A 142 -3.26 15.37 0.36
CA LYS A 142 -4.16 16.53 0.29
C LYS A 142 -3.45 17.86 0.04
N ILE A 143 -2.21 18.04 0.49
CA ILE A 143 -1.44 19.29 0.24
C ILE A 143 -1.25 19.59 -1.27
N TRP A 144 -1.44 18.59 -2.14
CA TRP A 144 -1.32 18.73 -3.59
C TRP A 144 -2.67 18.77 -4.31
N ASP A 145 -3.78 18.79 -3.58
CA ASP A 145 -5.11 18.89 -4.18
C ASP A 145 -5.23 20.13 -5.05
N LYS A 146 -5.98 19.99 -6.14
CA LYS A 146 -6.29 21.05 -7.08
C LYS A 146 -7.79 21.23 -7.11
N TRP A 147 -8.25 22.46 -6.89
CA TRP A 147 -9.65 22.82 -6.77
C TRP A 147 -10.47 22.54 -8.05
N ASP A 148 -9.82 22.49 -9.21
CA ASP A 148 -10.42 22.24 -10.52
C ASP A 148 -10.49 20.74 -10.88
N ARG A 149 -10.19 19.84 -9.93
CA ARG A 149 -10.25 18.39 -10.10
C ARG A 149 -11.20 17.75 -9.08
N TRP A 150 -12.14 16.95 -9.58
CA TRP A 150 -13.10 16.15 -8.79
C TRP A 150 -12.63 14.71 -8.48
N TRP A 151 -11.33 14.44 -8.65
CA TRP A 151 -10.71 13.12 -8.48
C TRP A 151 -9.40 13.20 -7.68
N ASN A 152 -9.25 14.23 -6.85
CA ASN A 152 -8.04 14.49 -6.08
C ASN A 152 -7.94 13.58 -4.83
N HIS A 153 -6.96 13.83 -3.95
CA HIS A 153 -6.78 13.02 -2.75
C HIS A 153 -7.99 13.11 -1.82
N SER A 154 -8.45 14.33 -1.53
CA SER A 154 -9.62 14.56 -0.68
C SER A 154 -10.88 13.91 -1.23
N ASP A 155 -11.07 13.91 -2.56
CA ASP A 155 -12.23 13.24 -3.18
C ASP A 155 -12.19 11.73 -2.96
N VAL A 156 -11.03 11.10 -3.17
CA VAL A 156 -10.85 9.65 -2.89
C VAL A 156 -11.09 9.34 -1.42
N VAL A 157 -10.58 10.17 -0.50
CA VAL A 157 -10.81 10.00 0.94
C VAL A 157 -12.29 10.12 1.28
N ALA A 158 -12.99 11.10 0.71
CA ALA A 158 -14.43 11.29 0.92
C ALA A 158 -15.22 10.07 0.42
N GLU A 159 -14.91 9.57 -0.77
CA GLU A 159 -15.56 8.40 -1.34
C GLU A 159 -15.34 7.12 -0.52
N LEU A 160 -14.15 6.91 0.02
CA LEU A 160 -13.89 5.78 0.93
C LEU A 160 -14.64 5.94 2.25
N ASN A 161 -14.72 7.16 2.78
CA ASN A 161 -15.44 7.45 4.01
C ASN A 161 -16.95 7.19 3.90
N GLU A 162 -17.56 7.46 2.74
CA GLU A 162 -18.97 7.15 2.46
C GLU A 162 -19.32 5.67 2.67
N ILE A 163 -18.36 4.77 2.44
CA ILE A 163 -18.52 3.32 2.64
C ILE A 163 -17.88 2.82 3.94
N GLY A 164 -17.53 3.72 4.86
CA GLY A 164 -16.97 3.38 6.17
C GLY A 164 -15.54 2.86 6.13
N ILE A 165 -14.77 3.22 5.10
CA ILE A 165 -13.33 2.97 4.99
C ILE A 165 -12.60 4.28 5.26
N GLU A 166 -11.76 4.30 6.30
CA GLU A 166 -11.08 5.52 6.74
C GLU A 166 -9.57 5.30 6.87
N SER A 167 -8.82 6.39 6.87
CA SER A 167 -7.36 6.34 7.06
C SER A 167 -7.03 5.99 8.50
N LEU A 168 -6.33 4.86 8.69
CA LEU A 168 -5.91 4.40 10.02
C LEU A 168 -4.92 5.38 10.66
N TYR A 169 -4.05 5.99 9.85
CA TYR A 169 -3.12 7.03 10.32
C TYR A 169 -3.84 8.16 11.03
N HIS A 170 -4.81 8.78 10.34
CA HIS A 170 -5.53 9.95 10.82
C HIS A 170 -6.38 9.62 12.04
N LYS A 171 -6.98 8.42 12.08
CA LYS A 171 -7.71 7.95 13.27
C LYS A 171 -6.80 7.72 14.47
N TYR A 172 -5.66 7.06 14.26
CA TYR A 172 -4.76 6.68 15.33
C TYR A 172 -4.05 7.89 15.96
N TRP A 173 -3.54 8.79 15.11
CA TRP A 173 -2.78 9.96 15.55
C TRP A 173 -3.63 11.20 15.78
N LYS A 174 -4.92 11.15 15.44
CA LYS A 174 -5.86 12.29 15.54
C LYS A 174 -5.37 13.52 14.80
N GLU A 175 -4.82 13.29 13.61
CA GLU A 175 -4.36 14.33 12.71
C GLU A 175 -5.38 14.53 11.58
N GLU A 176 -5.41 15.73 11.00
CA GLU A 176 -6.23 16.01 9.83
C GLU A 176 -5.47 15.63 8.55
N GLN A 177 -6.22 15.26 7.50
CA GLN A 177 -5.66 15.06 6.16
C GLN A 177 -4.82 16.28 5.74
N GLY A 178 -3.62 16.03 5.20
CA GLY A 178 -2.69 17.07 4.77
C GLY A 178 -1.88 17.74 5.90
N THR A 179 -2.03 17.27 7.14
CA THR A 179 -1.27 17.76 8.31
C THR A 179 -0.37 16.69 8.91
N GLU A 180 -0.09 15.63 8.14
CA GLU A 180 0.62 14.45 8.64
C GLU A 180 2.03 14.80 9.15
N THR A 181 2.28 14.59 10.44
CA THR A 181 3.57 14.90 11.07
C THR A 181 4.62 13.79 10.92
N ARG A 182 4.20 12.60 10.49
CA ARG A 182 5.07 11.42 10.31
C ARG A 182 5.22 11.11 8.82
N PRO A 183 6.28 11.57 8.16
CA PRO A 183 6.48 11.31 6.74
C PRO A 183 6.81 9.84 6.46
N THR A 184 6.36 9.37 5.31
CA THR A 184 6.63 8.03 4.78
C THR A 184 7.60 8.04 3.61
N PHE A 185 7.88 9.21 3.05
CA PHE A 185 8.75 9.39 1.89
C PHE A 185 9.63 10.63 2.06
N PHE A 186 10.87 10.54 1.61
CA PHE A 186 11.83 11.64 1.60
C PHE A 186 12.43 11.78 0.21
N LEU A 187 12.07 12.84 -0.51
CA LEU A 187 12.47 13.01 -1.90
C LEU A 187 14.00 13.05 -2.03
N HIS A 188 14.56 12.10 -2.79
CA HIS A 188 16.01 11.88 -2.92
C HIS A 188 16.72 11.57 -1.57
N ARG A 189 15.99 10.96 -0.62
CA ARG A 189 16.45 10.64 0.74
C ARG A 189 16.88 11.86 1.56
N LYS A 190 16.32 13.03 1.24
CA LYS A 190 16.62 14.31 1.88
C LYS A 190 15.66 14.58 3.04
N LEU A 191 16.18 14.74 4.25
CA LEU A 191 15.38 15.00 5.45
C LEU A 191 14.59 16.31 5.36
N GLU A 192 15.07 17.27 4.59
CA GLU A 192 14.40 18.55 4.33
C GLU A 192 13.27 18.47 3.29
N LYS A 193 13.03 17.30 2.70
CA LYS A 193 11.93 17.08 1.73
C LYS A 193 11.00 15.91 2.13
N PRO A 194 10.38 15.97 3.32
CA PRO A 194 9.51 14.91 3.83
C PRO A 194 8.09 15.01 3.26
N TYR A 195 7.47 13.86 2.99
CA TYR A 195 6.07 13.75 2.58
C TYR A 195 5.43 12.49 3.18
N HIS A 196 4.11 12.51 3.36
CA HIS A 196 3.32 11.33 3.72
C HIS A 196 2.48 10.93 2.50
N ILE A 197 2.86 9.84 1.85
CA ILE A 197 2.23 9.37 0.59
C ILE A 197 1.91 7.87 0.60
N ASP A 198 2.36 7.15 1.62
CA ASP A 198 2.05 5.74 1.84
C ASP A 198 0.96 5.66 2.88
N TYR A 199 -0.12 4.94 2.60
CA TYR A 199 -1.31 4.92 3.45
C TYR A 199 -1.80 3.53 3.77
N VAL A 200 -2.50 3.44 4.91
CA VAL A 200 -3.29 2.29 5.33
C VAL A 200 -4.71 2.80 5.56
N PHE A 201 -5.64 2.41 4.70
CA PHE A 201 -7.07 2.63 4.87
C PHE A 201 -7.73 1.31 5.25
N GLY A 202 -8.77 1.36 6.08
CA GLY A 202 -9.43 0.16 6.55
C GLY A 202 -10.88 0.41 6.90
N SER A 203 -11.69 -0.64 6.73
CA SER A 203 -13.06 -0.67 7.23
C SER A 203 -13.11 -0.55 8.76
N LYS A 204 -14.30 -0.28 9.30
CA LYS A 204 -14.55 -0.12 10.75
C LYS A 204 -13.96 -1.24 11.62
N ALA A 205 -13.95 -2.48 11.14
CA ALA A 205 -13.34 -3.61 11.85
C ALA A 205 -11.84 -3.39 12.11
N PHE A 206 -11.10 -2.90 11.12
CA PHE A 206 -9.67 -2.61 11.25
C PHE A 206 -9.38 -1.33 12.02
N ILE A 207 -10.24 -0.32 11.90
CA ILE A 207 -10.12 0.90 12.70
C ILE A 207 -10.23 0.56 14.19
N ASN A 208 -11.26 -0.20 14.57
CA ASN A 208 -11.49 -0.61 15.96
C ASN A 208 -10.44 -1.62 16.44
N GLY A 209 -9.96 -2.47 15.54
CA GLY A 209 -8.98 -3.51 15.86
C GLY A 209 -7.52 -3.04 15.89
N LEU A 210 -7.20 -1.80 15.50
CA LEU A 210 -5.82 -1.32 15.45
C LEU A 210 -5.25 -1.09 16.86
N LYS A 211 -4.32 -1.94 17.29
CA LYS A 211 -3.59 -1.81 18.56
C LYS A 211 -2.47 -0.80 18.46
N LYS A 212 -1.72 -0.87 17.36
CA LYS A 212 -0.46 -0.13 17.21
C LYS A 212 -0.21 0.23 15.77
N MET A 213 0.25 1.47 15.55
CA MET A 213 0.78 1.91 14.27
C MET A 213 2.15 2.55 14.49
N GLU A 214 3.17 2.00 13.85
CA GLU A 214 4.55 2.44 13.96
C GLU A 214 5.17 2.68 12.59
N PHE A 215 6.28 3.42 12.59
CA PHE A 215 7.06 3.71 11.41
C PHE A 215 8.48 3.21 11.61
N GLY A 216 9.10 2.79 10.51
CA GLY A 216 10.51 2.49 10.48
C GLY A 216 11.36 3.68 10.93
N LYS A 217 12.49 3.44 11.59
CA LYS A 217 13.42 4.50 11.96
C LYS A 217 14.03 5.13 10.71
N VAL A 218 13.88 6.44 10.56
CA VAL A 218 14.42 7.20 9.41
C VAL A 218 15.90 6.92 9.16
N SER A 219 16.71 6.83 10.23
CA SER A 219 18.15 6.55 10.16
C SER A 219 18.51 5.20 9.53
N ASP A 220 17.61 4.23 9.59
CA ASP A 220 17.85 2.87 9.12
C ASP A 220 17.25 2.70 7.72
N TRP A 221 16.00 3.13 7.54
CA TRP A 221 15.27 2.93 6.30
C TRP A 221 15.77 3.81 5.14
N LEU A 222 16.24 5.04 5.41
CA LEU A 222 16.81 5.90 4.36
C LEU A 222 18.11 5.37 3.75
N LYS A 223 18.77 4.40 4.40
CA LYS A 223 19.94 3.71 3.82
C LYS A 223 19.52 2.84 2.62
N VAL A 224 18.29 2.31 2.63
CA VAL A 224 17.85 1.23 1.73
C VAL A 224 16.70 1.62 0.80
N SER A 225 15.89 2.63 1.14
CA SER A 225 14.85 3.23 0.29
C SER A 225 14.69 4.72 0.61
N ASP A 226 14.05 5.49 -0.25
CA ASP A 226 13.52 6.83 0.06
C ASP A 226 12.18 6.80 0.81
N HIS A 227 11.58 5.61 0.94
CA HIS A 227 10.39 5.39 1.76
C HIS A 227 10.71 4.73 3.10
N ILE A 228 9.88 5.03 4.09
CA ILE A 228 9.85 4.48 5.44
C ILE A 228 8.72 3.46 5.54
N SER A 229 8.99 2.31 6.16
CA SER A 229 7.97 1.28 6.37
C SER A 229 6.89 1.75 7.35
N ILE A 230 5.64 1.36 7.09
CA ILE A 230 4.53 1.47 8.04
C ILE A 230 4.24 0.09 8.60
N ILE A 231 4.12 -0.01 9.92
CA ILE A 231 3.84 -1.25 10.65
C ILE A 231 2.52 -1.09 11.40
N CYS A 232 1.56 -1.96 11.14
CA CYS A 232 0.27 -1.99 11.84
C CYS A 232 0.11 -3.32 12.59
N GLU A 233 -0.26 -3.25 13.86
CA GLU A 233 -0.63 -4.39 14.68
C GLU A 233 -2.12 -4.33 15.00
N PHE A 234 -2.85 -5.36 14.60
CA PHE A 234 -4.29 -5.53 14.82
C PHE A 234 -4.57 -6.59 15.87
N GLU A 235 -5.67 -6.42 16.62
CA GLU A 235 -6.25 -7.50 17.43
C GLU A 235 -6.52 -8.71 16.53
N THR A 236 -6.17 -9.90 17.02
CA THR A 236 -6.71 -11.15 16.49
C THR A 236 -7.85 -11.53 17.41
N GLU A 237 -9.04 -11.72 16.85
CA GLU A 237 -10.11 -12.46 17.53
C GLU A 237 -9.68 -13.90 17.80
#